data_AF-A0A6I3MM73-F1
#
_entry.id   AF-A0A6I3MM73-F1
#
_cell.length_a   1.000
_cell.length_b   1.000
_cell.length_c   1.000
_cell.angle_alpha   90.00
_cell.angle_beta   90.00
_cell.angle_gamma   90.00
#
_symmetry.space_group_name_H-M   'P 1'
#
loop_
_entity.id
_entity.type
_entity.pdbx_description
1 polymer ?
#
loop_
_entity_poly.entity_id
_entity_poly.type
_entity_poly.pdbx_seq_one_letter_code
_entity_poly.pdbx_strand_id
1 'polypeptide(L)'
;MKKKILIAVFTFAFILTIRLFCGVYIHDEFGETHFFIKHRPVWKWEFYSPLGMSDTGIEELPGDEQIEQKYFNEFVRDQGLSR
;
A
#
# COMPACT_ATOMS: atom_id res chain seq x y z
N MET A 1 -5.52 25.11 28.17
CA MET A 1 -4.31 24.35 27.78
C MET A 1 -4.63 22.86 27.54
N LYS A 2 -5.24 22.14 28.48
CA LYS A 2 -5.60 20.71 28.32
C LYS A 2 -6.45 20.39 27.06
N LYS A 3 -7.44 21.22 26.72
CA LYS A 3 -8.25 21.06 25.50
C LYS A 3 -7.44 21.15 24.20
N LYS A 4 -6.46 22.06 24.12
CA LYS A 4 -5.60 22.21 22.94
C LYS A 4 -4.70 20.98 22.75
N ILE A 5 -4.17 20.43 23.85
CA ILE A 5 -3.39 19.20 23.84
C ILE A 5 -4.25 18.03 23.37
N LEU A 6 -5.48 17.90 23.90
CA LEU A 6 -6.39 16.83 23.49
C LEU A 6 -6.72 16.90 21.99
N ILE A 7 -7.00 18.10 21.46
CA ILE A 7 -7.24 18.30 20.03
C ILE A 7 -6.01 17.89 19.22
N ALA A 8 -4.80 18.32 19.64
CA ALA A 8 -3.57 17.95 18.94
C ALA A 8 -3.33 16.43 18.94
N VAL A 9 -3.54 15.75 20.07
CA VAL A 9 -3.41 14.28 20.17
C VAL A 9 -4.42 13.59 19.26
N PHE A 10 -5.67 14.03 19.25
CA PHE A 10 -6.70 13.44 18.41
C PHE A 10 -6.39 13.64 16.91
N THR A 11 -6.00 14.85 16.52
CA THR A 11 -5.59 15.14 15.13
C THR A 11 -4.40 14.30 14.71
N PHE A 12 -3.40 14.15 15.58
CA PHE A 12 -2.23 13.31 15.30
C PHE A 12 -2.61 11.84 15.12
N ALA A 13 -3.45 11.30 16.01
CA ALA A 13 -3.96 9.93 15.90
C ALA A 13 -4.77 9.73 14.61
N PHE A 14 -5.59 10.71 14.21
CA PHE A 14 -6.36 10.66 12.97
C PHE A 14 -5.46 10.63 11.73
N ILE A 15 -4.44 11.50 11.68
CA ILE A 15 -3.47 11.52 10.57
C ILE A 15 -2.69 10.20 10.51
N LEU A 16 -2.28 9.64 11.66
CA LEU A 16 -1.61 8.35 11.73
C LEU A 16 -2.48 7.21 11.17
N THR A 17 -3.76 7.19 11.55
CA THR A 17 -4.71 6.19 11.03
C THR A 17 -4.83 6.29 9.51
N ILE A 18 -5.01 7.48 8.96
CA ILE A 18 -5.05 7.67 7.50
C ILE A 18 -3.75 7.19 6.86
N ARG A 19 -2.58 7.53 7.44
CA ARG A 19 -1.28 7.14 6.88
C ARG A 19 -1.06 5.64 6.86
N LEU A 20 -1.57 4.92 7.86
CA LEU A 20 -1.43 3.47 7.99
C LEU A 20 -2.42 2.70 7.11
N PHE A 21 -3.65 3.20 6.95
CA PHE A 21 -4.73 2.51 6.24
C PHE A 21 -4.97 2.99 4.82
N CYS A 22 -4.41 4.12 4.39
CA CYS A 22 -4.52 4.59 3.01
C CYS A 22 -3.19 4.39 2.26
N GLY A 23 -3.28 4.17 0.96
CA GLY A 23 -2.13 4.06 0.08
C GLY A 23 -2.49 4.34 -1.38
N VAL A 24 -1.49 4.25 -2.23
CA VAL A 24 -1.62 4.31 -3.68
C VAL A 24 -1.00 3.07 -4.29
N TYR A 25 -1.57 2.55 -5.37
CA TYR A 25 -0.94 1.49 -6.16
C TYR A 25 -0.79 1.89 -7.62
N ILE A 26 0.22 1.35 -8.28
CA ILE A 26 0.43 1.48 -9.71
C ILE A 26 -0.17 0.24 -10.38
N HIS A 27 -1.07 0.45 -11.34
CA HIS A 27 -1.65 -0.65 -12.12
C HIS A 27 -0.55 -1.32 -12.93
N ASP A 28 -0.45 -2.63 -12.81
CA ASP A 28 0.52 -3.49 -13.50
C ASP A 28 0.44 -3.45 -15.04
N GLU A 29 -0.74 -3.22 -15.62
CA GLU A 29 -0.93 -3.11 -17.08
C GLU A 29 -0.72 -1.69 -17.62
N PHE A 30 -1.37 -0.70 -17.00
CA PHE A 30 -1.50 0.64 -17.57
C PHE A 30 -0.59 1.70 -16.93
N GLY A 31 0.16 1.34 -15.86
CA GLY A 31 1.05 2.27 -15.15
C GLY A 31 0.33 3.41 -14.42
N GLU A 32 -1.00 3.40 -14.38
CA GLU A 32 -1.82 4.42 -13.72
C GLU A 32 -1.74 4.28 -12.21
N THR A 33 -1.76 5.41 -11.49
CA THR A 33 -1.75 5.42 -10.04
C THR A 33 -3.17 5.54 -9.48
N HIS A 34 -3.56 4.61 -8.62
CA HIS A 34 -4.88 4.55 -8.00
C HIS A 34 -4.78 4.64 -6.48
N PHE A 35 -5.66 5.43 -5.87
CA PHE A 35 -5.80 5.49 -4.42
C PHE A 35 -6.65 4.32 -3.91
N PHE A 36 -6.27 3.74 -2.78
CA PHE A 36 -7.03 2.66 -2.15
C PHE A 36 -6.93 2.66 -0.61
N ILE A 37 -7.88 1.94 0.01
CA ILE A 37 -7.89 1.67 1.46
C ILE A 37 -7.34 0.26 1.68
N LYS A 38 -6.28 0.18 2.48
CA LYS A 38 -5.63 -1.06 2.88
C LYS A 38 -6.50 -1.81 3.87
N HIS A 39 -6.58 -3.13 3.73
CA HIS A 39 -7.33 -3.99 4.65
C HIS A 39 -6.63 -4.15 6.03
N ARG A 40 -5.32 -3.86 6.13
CA ARG A 40 -4.54 -3.90 7.37
C ARG A 40 -3.58 -2.71 7.48
N PRO A 41 -3.18 -2.27 8.69
CA PRO A 41 -2.29 -1.12 8.84
C PRO A 41 -0.86 -1.46 8.42
N VAL A 42 -0.27 -0.64 7.55
CA VAL A 42 1.16 -0.72 7.19
C VAL A 42 1.71 0.65 6.85
N TRP A 43 2.99 0.88 7.15
CA TRP A 43 3.65 2.16 6.89
C TRP A 43 3.89 2.43 5.39
N LYS A 44 3.92 1.38 4.56
CA LYS A 44 4.10 1.49 3.11
C LYS A 44 2.96 2.33 2.50
N TRP A 45 3.31 3.28 1.63
CA TRP A 45 2.33 4.17 0.97
C TRP A 45 2.04 3.73 -0.46
N GLU A 46 3.10 3.45 -1.21
CA GLU A 46 3.05 3.11 -2.63
C GLU A 46 3.28 1.62 -2.85
N PHE A 47 2.47 1.00 -3.70
CA PHE A 47 2.48 -0.42 -4.03
C PHE A 47 2.58 -0.59 -5.54
N TYR A 48 3.51 -1.39 -6.02
CA TYR A 48 3.66 -1.70 -7.44
C TYR A 48 4.04 -3.17 -7.61
N SER A 49 3.80 -3.72 -8.80
CA SER A 49 4.15 -5.09 -9.16
C SER A 49 5.48 -5.08 -9.92
N PRO A 50 6.61 -5.51 -9.32
CA PRO A 50 7.85 -5.71 -10.06
C PRO A 50 7.69 -6.68 -11.24
N LEU A 51 6.84 -7.70 -11.10
CA LEU A 51 6.53 -8.64 -12.20
C LEU A 51 5.70 -8.01 -13.31
N GLY A 52 4.87 -7.01 -12.99
CA GLY A 52 3.87 -6.49 -13.92
C GLY A 52 3.00 -7.62 -14.48
N MET A 53 2.97 -7.72 -15.81
CA MET A 53 2.29 -8.76 -16.59
C MET A 53 3.20 -9.93 -17.01
N SER A 54 4.37 -10.08 -16.39
CA SER A 54 5.31 -11.16 -16.70
C SER A 54 4.80 -12.53 -16.23
N ASP A 55 5.05 -13.58 -17.03
CA ASP A 55 4.76 -14.98 -16.68
C ASP A 55 5.78 -15.58 -15.68
N THR A 56 6.82 -14.84 -15.32
CA THR A 56 7.89 -15.28 -14.42
C THR A 56 7.40 -15.44 -12.97
N GLY A 57 7.94 -16.44 -12.26
CA GLY A 57 7.61 -16.67 -10.85
C GLY A 57 8.16 -15.58 -9.93
N ILE A 58 7.54 -15.41 -8.76
CA ILE A 58 8.02 -14.45 -7.73
C ILE A 58 9.43 -14.83 -7.27
N GLU A 59 9.72 -16.12 -7.18
CA GLU A 59 11.01 -16.71 -6.80
C GLU A 59 12.18 -16.30 -7.70
N GLU A 60 11.90 -15.82 -8.92
CA GLU A 60 12.92 -15.34 -9.86
C GLU A 60 13.32 -13.89 -9.60
N LEU A 61 12.54 -13.14 -8.81
CA LEU A 61 12.84 -11.76 -8.47
C LEU A 61 13.98 -11.66 -7.43
N PRO A 62 14.76 -10.57 -7.46
CA PRO A 62 15.61 -10.16 -6.34
C PRO A 62 14.84 -10.09 -5.02
N GLY A 63 15.51 -10.33 -3.88
CA GLY A 63 14.82 -10.49 -2.59
C GLY A 63 13.99 -9.29 -2.12
N ASP A 64 14.41 -8.07 -2.48
CA ASP A 64 13.67 -6.83 -2.26
C ASP A 64 12.43 -6.73 -3.16
N GLU A 65 12.57 -7.05 -4.44
CA GLU A 65 11.45 -7.12 -5.39
C GLU A 65 10.45 -8.23 -5.02
N GLN A 66 10.90 -9.35 -4.47
CA GLN A 66 10.00 -10.38 -3.92
C GLN A 66 9.13 -9.83 -2.80
N ILE A 67 9.69 -8.99 -1.92
CA ILE A 67 8.94 -8.38 -0.82
C ILE A 67 7.92 -7.39 -1.39
N GLU A 68 8.32 -6.57 -2.37
CA GLU A 68 7.43 -5.63 -3.07
C GLU A 68 6.27 -6.36 -3.77
N GLN A 69 6.56 -7.43 -4.50
CA GLN A 69 5.54 -8.25 -5.15
C GLN A 69 4.59 -8.89 -4.14
N LYS A 70 5.10 -9.36 -2.98
CA LYS A 70 4.25 -9.89 -1.90
C LYS A 70 3.31 -8.82 -1.34
N TYR A 71 3.81 -7.60 -1.12
CA TYR A 71 2.97 -6.48 -0.70
C TYR A 71 1.91 -6.13 -1.75
N PHE A 72 2.28 -6.08 -3.02
CA PHE A 72 1.33 -5.81 -4.10
C PHE A 72 0.25 -6.88 -4.20
N ASN A 73 0.65 -8.15 -4.15
CA ASN A 73 -0.30 -9.26 -4.18
C ASN A 73 -1.30 -9.15 -3.02
N GLU A 74 -0.81 -9.00 -1.81
CA GLU A 74 -1.65 -9.00 -0.61
C GLU A 74 -2.59 -7.78 -0.53
N PHE A 75 -2.08 -6.59 -0.83
CA PHE A 75 -2.83 -5.34 -0.61
C PHE A 75 -3.63 -4.88 -1.83
N VAL A 76 -3.26 -5.32 -3.04
CA VAL A 76 -3.84 -4.83 -4.30
C VAL A 76 -4.48 -5.96 -5.09
N ARG A 77 -3.70 -6.96 -5.51
CA ARG A 77 -4.16 -8.02 -6.43
C ARG A 77 -5.20 -8.94 -5.80
N ASP A 78 -4.92 -9.45 -4.60
CA ASP A 78 -5.80 -10.38 -3.88
C ASP A 78 -7.09 -9.69 -3.38
N GLN A 79 -7.07 -8.35 -3.30
CA GLN A 79 -8.25 -7.52 -3.07
C GLN A 79 -9.05 -7.23 -4.35
N GLY A 80 -8.55 -7.65 -5.52
CA GLY A 80 -9.19 -7.48 -6.82
C GLY A 80 -9.12 -6.07 -7.37
N LEU A 81 -8.16 -5.24 -6.92
CA LEU A 81 -8.02 -3.84 -7.33
C LEU A 81 -7.26 -3.68 -8.66
N SER A 82 -6.25 -4.53 -8.90
CA SER A 82 -5.52 -4.63 -10.17
C SER A 82 -5.84 -6.00 -10.75
N ARG A 83 -6.44 -6.04 -11.94
CA ARG A 83 -6.84 -7.26 -12.67
C ARG A 83 -6.22 -7.28 -14.04
#